data_AF-A0A2N3B5K7-F1
#
_entry.id   AF-A0A2N3B5K7-F1
#
_cell.length_a   1.000
_cell.length_b   1.000
_cell.length_c   1.000
_cell.angle_alpha   90.00
_cell.angle_beta   90.00
_cell.angle_gamma   90.00
#
_symmetry.space_group_name_H-M   'P 1'
#
loop_
_entity.id
_entity.type
_entity.pdbx_description
1 polymer ?
#
loop_
_entity_poly.entity_id
_entity_poly.type
_entity_poly.pdbx_seq_one_letter_code
_entity_poly.pdbx_strand_id
1 'polypeptide(L)'
;MSKATPTYQQRLFSDEQLGLRSHDEIVRWVDQRTKFGIGTLLRALQVPHVEDEDGACRAWGSDYIDLDDFQYSDDRSACRMIRLLLRDTKPKYPRAPKVIVNPPKWELPVRGPRGGVIGFFDLAFSVKIFQPCLDIKTVNELPITKDSLTDRLDKLFGKYSSGIWADHRIAVEDYKEWSQCPYEISDLLAIIRHRYGTIGIKDFSWGQYDSLAETHDVYVEAKTEVRSAGELLRQMNLYRAHTPSRGNKFLVVAPRDKVPTELEEILNEQGIYFLAYQSN
;
A
#
# COMPACT_ATOMS: atom_id res chain seq x y z
N MET A 1 -47.47 -11.61 14.36
CA MET A 1 -46.08 -11.21 14.07
C MET A 1 -46.12 -10.14 13.00
N SER A 2 -45.75 -8.89 13.32
CA SER A 2 -45.65 -7.82 12.32
C SER A 2 -44.49 -8.11 11.37
N LYS A 3 -44.73 -8.17 10.06
CA LYS A 3 -43.65 -8.28 9.08
C LYS A 3 -42.71 -7.10 9.26
N ALA A 4 -41.41 -7.37 9.43
CA ALA A 4 -40.41 -6.32 9.53
C ALA A 4 -40.49 -5.43 8.28
N THR A 5 -40.49 -4.12 8.49
CA THR A 5 -40.51 -3.16 7.38
C THR A 5 -39.23 -3.35 6.56
N PRO A 6 -39.32 -3.61 5.25
CA PRO A 6 -38.14 -3.83 4.42
C PRO A 6 -37.26 -2.58 4.43
N THR A 7 -35.95 -2.80 4.56
CA THR A 7 -34.94 -1.74 4.55
C THR A 7 -35.00 -0.96 3.24
N TYR A 8 -34.47 0.27 3.22
CA TYR A 8 -34.42 1.06 1.99
C TYR A 8 -33.72 0.30 0.84
N GLN A 9 -32.70 -0.50 1.17
CA GLN A 9 -32.03 -1.36 0.20
C GLN A 9 -32.95 -2.48 -0.33
N GLN A 10 -33.67 -3.19 0.53
CA GLN A 10 -34.62 -4.24 0.12
C GLN A 10 -35.75 -3.71 -0.78
N ARG A 11 -36.01 -2.40 -0.75
CA ARG A 11 -36.96 -1.73 -1.65
C ARG A 11 -36.34 -1.36 -3.00
N LEU A 12 -35.01 -1.21 -3.05
CA LEU A 12 -34.28 -0.80 -4.25
C LEU A 12 -33.65 -1.97 -5.01
N PHE A 13 -33.30 -3.05 -4.32
CA PHE A 13 -32.63 -4.23 -4.84
C PHE A 13 -33.36 -5.46 -4.30
N SER A 14 -33.69 -6.43 -5.16
CA SER A 14 -34.34 -7.66 -4.68
C SER A 14 -33.31 -8.54 -3.95
N ASP A 15 -33.61 -8.89 -2.69
CA ASP A 15 -32.80 -9.81 -1.86
C ASP A 15 -32.78 -11.26 -2.40
N GLU A 16 -33.42 -11.54 -3.53
CA GLU A 16 -33.55 -12.89 -4.09
C GLU A 16 -32.19 -13.53 -4.40
N GLN A 17 -31.15 -12.72 -4.67
CA GLN A 17 -29.80 -13.20 -4.94
C GLN A 17 -29.01 -13.59 -3.67
N LEU A 18 -29.28 -12.96 -2.52
CA LEU A 18 -28.53 -13.20 -1.28
C LEU A 18 -28.80 -14.59 -0.70
N GLY A 19 -29.96 -15.19 -0.99
CA GLY A 19 -30.28 -16.55 -0.58
C GLY A 19 -29.71 -17.63 -1.51
N LEU A 20 -29.08 -17.26 -2.62
CA LEU A 20 -28.57 -18.23 -3.58
C LEU A 20 -27.24 -18.80 -3.08
N ARG A 21 -27.15 -20.14 -3.09
CA ARG A 21 -25.90 -20.85 -2.81
C ARG A 21 -24.73 -20.37 -3.68
N SER A 22 -25.00 -19.94 -4.92
CA SER A 22 -23.99 -19.41 -5.82
C SER A 22 -23.41 -18.06 -5.38
N HIS A 23 -24.17 -17.23 -4.65
CA HIS A 23 -23.65 -15.98 -4.08
C HIS A 23 -22.62 -16.28 -2.99
N ASP A 24 -22.99 -17.13 -2.02
CA ASP A 24 -22.08 -17.62 -0.98
C ASP A 24 -20.79 -18.22 -1.55
N GLU A 25 -20.90 -18.99 -2.64
CA GLU A 25 -19.75 -19.58 -3.32
C GLU A 25 -18.79 -18.53 -3.87
N ILE A 26 -19.31 -17.43 -4.45
CA ILE A 26 -18.49 -16.29 -4.90
C ILE A 26 -17.79 -15.63 -3.71
N VAL A 27 -18.51 -15.34 -2.63
CA VAL A 27 -17.92 -14.69 -1.43
C VAL A 27 -16.83 -15.56 -0.80
N ARG A 28 -17.08 -16.87 -0.67
CA ARG A 28 -16.06 -17.85 -0.20
C ARG A 28 -14.86 -17.89 -1.12
N TRP A 29 -15.06 -17.81 -2.43
CA TRP A 29 -13.96 -17.78 -3.38
C TRP A 29 -13.09 -16.54 -3.19
N VAL A 30 -13.69 -15.36 -3.01
CA VAL A 30 -12.93 -14.13 -2.72
C VAL A 30 -12.18 -14.26 -1.41
N ASP A 31 -12.83 -14.73 -0.33
CA ASP A 31 -12.17 -14.98 0.96
C ASP A 31 -10.97 -15.95 0.81
N GLN A 32 -11.14 -17.04 0.07
CA GLN A 32 -10.02 -17.94 -0.25
C GLN A 32 -8.90 -17.23 -1.01
N ARG A 33 -9.20 -16.32 -1.95
CA ARG A 33 -8.19 -15.52 -2.65
C ARG A 33 -7.46 -14.55 -1.72
N THR A 34 -8.10 -14.07 -0.65
CA THR A 34 -7.39 -13.25 0.37
C THR A 34 -6.31 -14.04 1.12
N LYS A 35 -6.52 -15.36 1.24
CA LYS A 35 -5.61 -16.29 1.96
C LYS A 35 -4.59 -16.93 1.02
N PHE A 36 -5.00 -17.24 -0.22
CA PHE A 36 -4.24 -18.01 -1.19
C PHE A 36 -4.37 -17.36 -2.58
N GLY A 37 -3.26 -16.85 -3.11
CA GLY A 37 -3.27 -16.21 -4.44
C GLY A 37 -3.85 -14.79 -4.43
N ILE A 38 -3.50 -14.00 -3.42
CA ILE A 38 -3.88 -12.58 -3.29
C ILE A 38 -3.53 -11.75 -4.54
N GLY A 39 -2.54 -12.18 -5.34
CA GLY A 39 -2.14 -11.51 -6.57
C GLY A 39 -3.24 -11.37 -7.61
N THR A 40 -4.21 -12.31 -7.64
CA THR A 40 -5.40 -12.15 -8.48
C THR A 40 -6.24 -10.95 -8.05
N LEU A 41 -6.42 -10.75 -6.74
CA LEU A 41 -7.11 -9.56 -6.21
C LEU A 41 -6.28 -8.30 -6.45
N LEU A 42 -4.96 -8.34 -6.22
CA LEU A 42 -4.09 -7.17 -6.44
C LEU A 42 -4.06 -6.74 -7.91
N ARG A 43 -4.06 -7.68 -8.86
CA ARG A 43 -4.20 -7.37 -10.30
C ARG A 43 -5.51 -6.67 -10.60
N ALA A 44 -6.63 -7.20 -10.11
CA ALA A 44 -7.94 -6.60 -10.30
C ALA A 44 -8.03 -5.18 -9.71
N LEU A 45 -7.41 -4.97 -8.53
CA LEU A 45 -7.37 -3.68 -7.83
C LEU A 45 -6.33 -2.71 -8.41
N GLN A 46 -5.59 -3.14 -9.45
CA GLN A 46 -4.49 -2.41 -10.08
C GLN A 46 -3.41 -1.98 -9.07
N VAL A 47 -3.15 -2.83 -8.07
CA VAL A 47 -2.10 -2.61 -7.07
C VAL A 47 -0.80 -3.21 -7.60
N PRO A 48 0.27 -2.41 -7.79
CA PRO A 48 1.55 -2.92 -8.29
C PRO A 48 2.15 -3.97 -7.34
N HIS A 49 2.48 -5.15 -7.84
CA HIS A 49 3.09 -6.23 -7.06
C HIS A 49 3.94 -7.15 -7.94
N VAL A 50 4.72 -8.01 -7.29
CA VAL A 50 5.51 -9.11 -7.88
C VAL A 50 5.20 -10.38 -7.09
N GLU A 51 5.01 -11.50 -7.77
CA GLU A 51 4.87 -12.83 -7.17
C GLU A 51 6.24 -13.55 -7.18
N ASP A 52 6.64 -14.24 -6.09
CA ASP A 52 7.77 -15.20 -6.17
C ASP A 52 7.35 -16.52 -6.83
N GLU A 53 8.37 -17.32 -7.09
CA GLU A 53 8.33 -18.78 -7.22
C GLU A 53 7.49 -19.48 -6.14
N ASP A 54 7.43 -18.98 -4.90
CA ASP A 54 6.59 -19.51 -3.80
C ASP A 54 5.13 -19.02 -3.84
N GLY A 55 4.75 -18.17 -4.81
CA GLY A 55 3.41 -17.60 -4.96
C GLY A 55 3.04 -16.50 -3.96
N ALA A 56 3.98 -16.03 -3.13
CA ALA A 56 3.80 -14.89 -2.25
C ALA A 56 3.88 -13.57 -3.03
N CYS A 57 2.86 -12.74 -2.85
CA CYS A 57 2.82 -11.40 -3.42
C CYS A 57 3.62 -10.41 -2.57
N ARG A 58 4.41 -9.60 -3.24
CA ARG A 58 5.27 -8.57 -2.66
C ARG A 58 5.06 -7.25 -3.36
N ALA A 59 4.98 -6.16 -2.61
CA ALA A 59 4.72 -4.84 -3.17
C ALA A 59 5.44 -3.75 -2.37
N TRP A 60 5.71 -2.64 -3.05
CA TRP A 60 6.11 -1.37 -2.45
C TRP A 60 4.92 -0.41 -2.57
N GLY A 61 4.68 0.43 -1.55
CA GLY A 61 3.62 1.45 -1.58
C GLY A 61 3.85 2.47 -2.71
N SER A 62 2.77 3.15 -3.14
CA SER A 62 2.82 4.05 -4.30
C SER A 62 3.38 5.44 -4.00
N ASP A 63 3.31 5.90 -2.74
CA ASP A 63 3.51 7.31 -2.40
C ASP A 63 4.31 7.56 -1.11
N TYR A 64 4.73 8.82 -0.97
CA TYR A 64 5.89 9.36 -0.27
C TYR A 64 5.64 9.78 1.19
N ILE A 65 6.72 9.95 1.95
CA ILE A 65 6.85 10.86 3.10
C ILE A 65 8.09 11.71 2.84
N ASP A 66 7.92 13.04 2.92
CA ASP A 66 9.04 13.98 2.81
C ASP A 66 9.97 13.80 4.02
N LEU A 67 11.29 13.93 3.82
CA LEU A 67 12.28 13.78 4.89
C LEU A 67 12.04 14.78 6.06
N ASP A 68 11.26 15.83 5.81
CA ASP A 68 10.91 16.88 6.76
C ASP A 68 9.93 16.44 7.87
N ASP A 69 9.18 15.36 7.70
CA ASP A 69 8.15 14.92 8.66
C ASP A 69 8.66 13.93 9.73
N PHE A 70 9.97 13.65 9.78
CA PHE A 70 10.53 12.85 10.86
C PHE A 70 10.66 13.69 12.15
N GLN A 71 9.80 13.39 13.12
CA GLN A 71 10.08 13.72 14.51
C GLN A 71 11.34 12.99 14.95
N TYR A 72 12.44 13.75 15.08
CA TYR A 72 13.53 13.39 15.96
C TYR A 72 12.90 13.19 17.34
N SER A 73 12.93 11.96 17.86
CA SER A 73 12.63 11.77 19.27
C SER A 73 13.71 12.52 20.04
N ASP A 74 13.33 13.64 20.66
CA ASP A 74 14.20 14.58 21.37
C ASP A 74 14.74 14.01 22.69
N ASP A 75 14.82 12.68 22.78
CA ASP A 75 15.48 12.02 23.88
C ASP A 75 16.98 12.18 23.63
N ARG A 76 17.64 12.95 24.51
CA ARG A 76 19.03 13.41 24.45
C ARG A 76 20.10 12.30 24.41
N SER A 77 19.71 11.08 24.11
CA SER A 77 20.57 9.95 23.75
C SER A 77 20.83 9.96 22.23
N ALA A 78 22.09 10.20 21.84
CA ALA A 78 22.67 10.06 20.51
C ALA A 78 21.74 9.47 19.42
N CYS A 79 21.50 10.22 18.34
CA CYS A 79 20.72 9.75 17.20
C CYS A 79 21.46 8.59 16.51
N ARG A 80 21.07 7.34 16.84
CA ARG A 80 21.71 6.10 16.35
C ARG A 80 21.18 5.64 14.99
N MET A 81 20.15 6.29 14.45
CA MET A 81 19.45 5.85 13.24
C MET A 81 19.00 7.04 12.39
N ILE A 82 19.40 7.04 11.11
CA ILE A 82 18.87 7.93 10.07
C ILE A 82 17.94 7.10 9.20
N ARG A 83 16.73 7.59 8.95
CA ARG A 83 15.76 6.90 8.11
C ARG A 83 15.62 7.61 6.78
N LEU A 84 15.89 6.89 5.69
CA LEU A 84 15.72 7.41 4.33
C LEU A 84 14.55 6.71 3.64
N LEU A 85 13.61 7.50 3.13
CA LEU A 85 12.56 7.01 2.24
C LEU A 85 13.04 7.17 0.79
N LEU A 86 12.92 6.10 -0.01
CA LEU A 86 13.36 6.16 -1.40
C LEU A 86 12.26 6.68 -2.32
N ARG A 87 12.60 7.67 -3.13
CA ARG A 87 11.75 8.28 -4.16
C ARG A 87 12.11 7.76 -5.55
N ASP A 88 11.09 7.51 -6.38
CA ASP A 88 11.18 7.21 -7.83
C ASP A 88 12.04 5.99 -8.24
N THR A 89 12.66 5.33 -7.26
CA THR A 89 13.54 4.19 -7.46
C THR A 89 12.99 3.02 -6.66
N LYS A 90 12.41 2.04 -7.35
CA LYS A 90 12.13 0.74 -6.74
C LYS A 90 13.48 0.06 -6.54
N PRO A 91 13.98 -0.07 -5.29
CA PRO A 91 15.26 -0.69 -5.08
C PRO A 91 15.21 -2.11 -5.67
N LYS A 92 16.19 -2.47 -6.51
CA LYS A 92 16.36 -3.86 -6.94
C LYS A 92 16.61 -4.78 -5.73
N TYR A 93 17.22 -4.21 -4.69
CA TYR A 93 17.50 -4.85 -3.42
C TYR A 93 17.19 -3.92 -2.25
N PRO A 94 16.45 -4.39 -1.24
CA PRO A 94 15.99 -5.75 -1.03
C PRO A 94 14.77 -6.02 -1.88
N ARG A 95 14.41 -7.28 -1.93
CA ARG A 95 13.14 -7.72 -2.47
C ARG A 95 11.99 -7.02 -1.73
N ALA A 96 10.94 -6.65 -2.46
CA ALA A 96 9.76 -6.03 -1.88
C ALA A 96 9.20 -6.88 -0.70
N PRO A 97 8.67 -6.22 0.34
CA PRO A 97 8.11 -6.91 1.49
C PRO A 97 6.86 -7.67 1.09
N LYS A 98 6.56 -8.74 1.84
CA LYS A 98 5.33 -9.51 1.64
C LYS A 98 4.13 -8.61 1.93
N VAL A 99 3.14 -8.64 1.03
CA VAL A 99 1.86 -7.97 1.24
C VAL A 99 1.16 -8.60 2.43
N ILE A 100 0.70 -7.78 3.38
CA ILE A 100 -0.08 -8.24 4.52
C ILE A 100 -1.56 -8.04 4.21
N VAL A 101 -2.35 -9.10 4.36
CA VAL A 101 -3.80 -9.05 4.21
C VAL A 101 -4.41 -9.25 5.59
N ASN A 102 -5.18 -8.26 6.05
CA ASN A 102 -5.92 -8.42 7.30
C ASN A 102 -7.11 -9.36 7.07
N PRO A 103 -7.52 -10.12 8.11
CA PRO A 103 -8.62 -11.06 7.99
C PRO A 103 -9.90 -10.39 7.45
N PRO A 104 -10.58 -11.01 6.47
CA PRO A 104 -11.80 -10.45 5.90
C PRO A 104 -12.95 -10.47 6.90
N LYS A 105 -13.82 -9.47 6.79
CA LYS A 105 -15.08 -9.33 7.52
C LYS A 105 -16.23 -9.54 6.54
N TRP A 106 -17.09 -10.48 6.85
CA TRP A 106 -18.29 -10.77 6.07
C TRP A 106 -19.41 -9.81 6.49
N GLU A 107 -20.28 -9.46 5.53
CA GLU A 107 -21.48 -8.64 5.77
C GLU A 107 -21.17 -7.35 6.55
N LEU A 108 -20.22 -6.55 6.06
CA LEU A 108 -19.83 -5.33 6.74
C LEU A 108 -20.94 -4.27 6.58
N PRO A 109 -21.58 -3.78 7.66
CA PRO A 109 -22.68 -2.83 7.56
C PRO A 109 -22.21 -1.46 7.08
N VAL A 110 -22.89 -0.94 6.07
CA VAL A 110 -22.79 0.44 5.60
C VAL A 110 -23.78 1.30 6.38
N ARG A 111 -23.29 2.34 7.06
CA ARG A 111 -24.11 3.20 7.90
C ARG A 111 -24.31 4.56 7.25
N GLY A 112 -25.57 4.99 7.15
CA GLY A 112 -25.92 6.32 6.67
C GLY A 112 -25.58 7.43 7.68
N PRO A 113 -25.85 8.70 7.35
CA PRO A 113 -25.45 9.86 8.16
C PRO A 113 -26.08 9.90 9.56
N ARG A 114 -27.21 9.21 9.74
CA ARG A 114 -27.92 9.08 11.02
C ARG A 114 -27.56 7.81 11.79
N GLY A 115 -26.51 7.09 11.38
CA GLY A 115 -26.03 5.86 12.01
C GLY A 115 -26.84 4.59 11.68
N GLY A 116 -28.01 4.72 11.05
CA GLY A 116 -28.82 3.59 10.57
C GLY A 116 -28.12 2.81 9.46
N VAL A 117 -28.32 1.49 9.43
CA VAL A 117 -27.76 0.62 8.39
C VAL A 117 -28.54 0.83 7.09
N ILE A 118 -27.81 1.18 6.04
CA ILE A 118 -28.36 1.40 4.69
C ILE A 118 -27.97 0.29 3.73
N GLY A 119 -27.02 -0.56 4.12
CA GLY A 119 -26.69 -1.79 3.42
C GLY A 119 -25.53 -2.55 4.02
N PHE A 120 -25.03 -3.53 3.27
CA PHE A 120 -23.94 -4.41 3.68
C PHE A 120 -23.02 -4.67 2.48
N PHE A 121 -21.72 -4.64 2.70
CA PHE A 121 -20.77 -5.23 1.77
C PHE A 121 -20.66 -6.73 2.06
N ASP A 122 -20.66 -7.56 1.02
CA ASP A 122 -20.56 -9.01 1.18
C ASP A 122 -19.26 -9.42 1.87
N LEU A 123 -18.16 -8.76 1.49
CA LEU A 123 -16.85 -8.95 2.10
C LEU A 123 -16.10 -7.62 2.20
N ALA A 124 -15.35 -7.41 3.27
CA ALA A 124 -14.41 -6.31 3.39
C ALA A 124 -13.09 -6.80 3.99
N PHE A 125 -11.97 -6.36 3.45
CA PHE A 125 -10.64 -6.65 3.97
C PHE A 125 -9.72 -5.48 3.72
N SER A 126 -8.52 -5.49 4.30
CA SER A 126 -7.53 -4.45 4.03
C SER A 126 -6.21 -5.06 3.60
N VAL A 127 -5.59 -4.45 2.61
CA VAL A 127 -4.25 -4.80 2.11
C VAL A 127 -3.28 -3.77 2.63
N LYS A 128 -2.24 -4.23 3.34
CA LYS A 128 -1.18 -3.39 3.89
C LYS A 128 0.10 -3.61 3.09
N ILE A 129 0.64 -2.51 2.58
CA ILE A 129 1.85 -2.47 1.75
C ILE A 129 2.83 -1.51 2.39
N PHE A 130 4.03 -2.00 2.69
CA PHE A 130 5.04 -1.15 3.33
C PHE A 130 5.74 -0.28 2.29
N GLN A 131 6.02 0.96 2.67
CA GLN A 131 6.90 1.82 1.89
C GLN A 131 8.37 1.38 2.03
N PRO A 132 9.19 1.58 0.99
CA PRO A 132 10.63 1.32 1.04
C PRO A 132 11.31 2.28 2.02
N CYS A 133 11.71 1.73 3.16
CA CYS A 133 12.33 2.48 4.23
C CYS A 133 13.71 1.91 4.58
N LEU A 134 14.74 2.74 4.41
CA LEU A 134 16.12 2.40 4.69
C LEU A 134 16.53 3.00 6.04
N ASP A 135 16.82 2.16 7.02
CA ASP A 135 17.41 2.59 8.29
C ASP A 135 18.92 2.48 8.21
N ILE A 136 19.60 3.61 8.41
CA ILE A 136 21.05 3.73 8.44
C ILE A 136 21.47 3.87 9.90
N LYS A 137 22.24 2.92 10.41
CA LYS A 137 22.82 3.03 11.76
C LYS A 137 24.09 3.86 11.71
N THR A 138 24.17 4.90 12.53
CA THR A 138 25.37 5.73 12.67
C THR A 138 26.26 5.11 13.75
N VAL A 139 27.55 4.93 13.44
CA VAL A 139 28.48 4.15 14.28
C VAL A 139 29.07 4.97 15.44
N ASN A 140 28.90 6.29 15.43
CA ASN A 140 29.50 7.19 16.42
C ASN A 140 28.44 8.05 17.13
N GLU A 141 28.51 8.07 18.46
CA GLU A 141 27.80 9.01 19.34
C GLU A 141 28.38 10.42 19.17
N LEU A 142 28.18 11.03 18.00
CA LEU A 142 28.36 12.47 17.89
C LEU A 142 27.06 13.12 18.38
N PRO A 143 27.09 14.03 19.36
CA PRO A 143 25.93 14.80 19.76
C PRO A 143 25.63 15.78 18.63
N ILE A 144 24.88 15.33 17.63
CA ILE A 144 24.45 16.15 16.52
C ILE A 144 23.07 16.70 16.89
N THR A 145 22.98 18.01 17.09
CA THR A 145 21.70 18.69 17.28
C THR A 145 20.91 18.71 15.96
N LYS A 146 19.58 18.74 16.05
CA LYS A 146 18.66 18.81 14.89
C LYS A 146 19.08 19.88 13.88
N ASP A 147 19.38 21.08 14.37
CA ASP A 147 19.80 22.21 13.54
C ASP A 147 21.15 21.95 12.85
N SER A 148 22.08 21.21 13.48
CA SER A 148 23.37 20.87 12.88
C SER A 148 23.27 19.80 11.80
N LEU A 149 22.35 18.83 11.94
CA LEU A 149 22.14 17.81 10.91
C LEU A 149 21.38 18.41 9.72
N THR A 150 20.33 19.20 9.93
CA THR A 150 19.55 19.82 8.85
C THR A 150 20.38 20.84 8.08
N ASP A 151 21.12 21.73 8.73
CA ASP A 151 22.01 22.68 8.04
C ASP A 151 23.13 21.96 7.28
N ARG A 152 23.59 20.80 7.79
CA ARG A 152 24.55 19.93 7.10
C ARG A 152 23.89 19.22 5.93
N LEU A 153 22.71 18.64 6.06
CA LEU A 153 22.00 17.93 4.99
C LEU A 153 21.52 18.90 3.91
N ASP A 154 21.10 20.13 4.23
CA ASP A 154 20.68 21.18 3.28
C ASP A 154 21.87 21.86 2.60
N LYS A 155 22.96 22.09 3.33
CA LYS A 155 24.24 22.44 2.68
C LYS A 155 24.66 21.27 1.83
N LEU A 156 24.58 20.04 2.31
CA LEU A 156 24.89 18.87 1.53
C LEU A 156 23.96 18.86 0.28
N PHE A 157 22.77 18.30 0.33
CA PHE A 157 21.94 17.85 -0.80
C PHE A 157 21.26 18.93 -1.65
N GLY A 158 21.82 20.14 -1.76
CA GLY A 158 21.24 21.31 -2.42
C GLY A 158 20.30 21.00 -3.60
N LYS A 159 19.11 21.62 -3.58
CA LYS A 159 17.97 21.44 -4.49
C LYS A 159 18.25 20.69 -5.80
N TYR A 160 17.84 19.42 -5.80
CA TYR A 160 17.52 18.53 -6.94
C TYR A 160 18.56 18.35 -8.06
N SER A 161 19.07 17.12 -8.22
CA SER A 161 18.95 16.28 -9.44
C SER A 161 19.80 15.01 -9.32
N SER A 162 19.26 13.89 -9.82
CA SER A 162 19.69 12.49 -9.63
C SER A 162 20.75 11.99 -10.63
N GLY A 163 21.64 11.07 -10.22
CA GLY A 163 22.40 10.15 -11.10
C GLY A 163 23.78 9.69 -10.58
N ILE A 164 24.09 8.38 -10.64
CA ILE A 164 25.21 7.64 -9.97
C ILE A 164 26.28 7.17 -10.97
N TRP A 165 27.60 7.38 -10.73
CA TRP A 165 28.75 6.56 -11.24
C TRP A 165 30.01 6.67 -10.32
N ALA A 166 30.95 5.71 -10.42
CA ALA A 166 31.99 5.29 -9.44
C ALA A 166 33.30 6.14 -9.36
N ASP A 167 34.00 6.18 -8.19
CA ASP A 167 35.34 5.55 -7.97
C ASP A 167 36.12 5.91 -6.64
N HIS A 168 36.65 4.86 -5.98
CA HIS A 168 37.73 4.61 -4.97
C HIS A 168 38.35 5.63 -3.95
N ARG A 169 37.74 6.75 -3.52
CA ARG A 169 38.36 7.60 -2.44
C ARG A 169 37.37 8.22 -1.45
N ILE A 170 37.77 8.38 -0.18
CA ILE A 170 37.03 9.08 0.89
C ILE A 170 37.73 10.41 1.21
N ALA A 171 36.96 11.48 1.41
CA ALA A 171 37.48 12.77 1.85
C ALA A 171 37.51 12.83 3.38
N VAL A 172 38.58 13.39 3.96
CA VAL A 172 38.72 13.64 5.40
C VAL A 172 38.93 15.14 5.63
N GLU A 173 38.56 15.60 6.84
CA GLU A 173 38.70 16.97 7.39
C GLU A 173 38.55 18.13 6.40
N ASP A 174 37.42 18.86 6.50
CA ASP A 174 37.12 20.05 5.69
C ASP A 174 37.28 19.87 4.17
N TYR A 175 37.30 18.62 3.69
CA TYR A 175 37.37 18.23 2.27
C TYR A 175 38.68 18.60 1.57
N LYS A 176 39.77 18.81 2.32
CA LYS A 176 41.07 19.22 1.76
C LYS A 176 41.99 18.08 1.38
N GLU A 177 41.78 16.89 1.96
CA GLU A 177 42.61 15.71 1.70
C GLU A 177 41.77 14.47 1.41
N TRP A 178 42.28 13.63 0.50
CA TRP A 178 41.69 12.33 0.17
C TRP A 178 42.49 11.24 0.87
N SER A 179 41.85 10.47 1.74
CA SER A 179 42.44 9.26 2.30
C SER A 179 41.94 8.03 1.55
N GLN A 180 42.76 6.98 1.56
CA GLN A 180 42.30 5.65 1.20
C GLN A 180 41.19 5.26 2.19
N CYS A 181 40.11 4.63 1.69
CA CYS A 181 39.11 4.08 2.58
C CYS A 181 39.82 3.05 3.48
N PRO A 182 39.75 3.17 4.81
CA PRO A 182 40.40 2.22 5.72
C PRO A 182 39.65 0.88 5.77
N TYR A 183 38.49 0.80 5.13
CA TYR A 183 37.70 -0.41 4.95
C TYR A 183 37.85 -0.89 3.51
N GLU A 184 37.87 -2.21 3.30
CA GLU A 184 37.73 -2.70 1.94
C GLU A 184 36.33 -2.31 1.42
N ILE A 185 36.22 -1.97 0.15
CA ILE A 185 34.93 -1.59 -0.46
C ILE A 185 33.89 -2.71 -0.33
N SER A 186 34.35 -3.95 -0.20
CA SER A 186 33.54 -5.12 0.13
C SER A 186 32.78 -5.02 1.46
N ASP A 187 33.24 -4.18 2.39
CA ASP A 187 32.65 -3.99 3.72
C ASP A 187 31.65 -2.82 3.77
N LEU A 188 31.51 -2.05 2.68
CA LEU A 188 30.61 -0.91 2.58
C LEU A 188 29.43 -1.24 1.66
N LEU A 189 28.21 -1.15 2.21
CA LEU A 189 26.99 -1.52 1.50
C LEU A 189 26.48 -0.43 0.54
N ALA A 190 26.75 0.84 0.85
CA ALA A 190 26.46 1.95 -0.03
C ALA A 190 27.43 3.12 0.20
N ILE A 191 27.71 3.87 -0.86
CA ILE A 191 28.52 5.08 -0.83
C ILE A 191 27.67 6.22 -1.38
N ILE A 192 27.22 7.13 -0.51
CA ILE A 192 26.49 8.33 -0.94
C ILE A 192 27.53 9.41 -1.21
N ARG A 193 27.81 9.66 -2.49
CA ARG A 193 28.56 10.85 -2.88
C ARG A 193 27.64 12.05 -3.02
N HIS A 194 28.19 13.16 -2.60
CA HIS A 194 27.49 14.36 -2.28
C HIS A 194 28.35 15.54 -2.80
N ARG A 195 27.76 16.68 -3.18
CA ARG A 195 28.53 17.83 -3.71
C ARG A 195 29.66 18.33 -2.81
N TYR A 196 29.67 17.92 -1.54
CA TYR A 196 30.75 18.19 -0.59
C TYR A 196 31.54 16.97 -0.15
N GLY A 197 31.14 15.72 -0.38
CA GLY A 197 31.93 14.60 0.14
C GLY A 197 31.34 13.22 -0.14
N THR A 198 31.89 12.20 0.52
CA THR A 198 31.47 10.80 0.38
C THR A 198 31.06 10.26 1.75
N ILE A 199 29.81 9.81 1.90
CA ILE A 199 29.32 9.11 3.11
C ILE A 199 29.38 7.61 2.83
N GLY A 200 30.20 6.89 3.60
CA GLY A 200 30.21 5.42 3.61
C GLY A 200 29.13 4.89 4.55
N ILE A 201 28.23 4.06 4.04
CA ILE A 201 27.23 3.35 4.84
C ILE A 201 27.73 1.92 5.03
N LYS A 202 28.04 1.60 6.28
CA LYS A 202 28.55 0.28 6.69
C LYS A 202 27.41 -0.70 6.95
N ASP A 203 26.35 -0.24 7.62
CA ASP A 203 25.20 -1.06 7.99
C ASP A 203 23.89 -0.33 7.67
N PHE A 204 23.03 -0.98 6.89
CA PHE A 204 21.63 -0.58 6.78
C PHE A 204 20.71 -1.77 7.03
N SER A 205 19.53 -1.48 7.54
CA SER A 205 18.43 -2.45 7.59
C SER A 205 17.22 -1.86 6.90
N TRP A 206 16.42 -2.73 6.28
CA TRP A 206 15.14 -2.33 5.76
C TRP A 206 14.09 -2.52 6.83
N GLY A 207 13.56 -1.41 7.30
CA GLY A 207 12.51 -1.40 8.30
C GLY A 207 11.15 -1.57 7.66
N GLN A 208 10.31 -2.42 8.27
CA GLN A 208 8.88 -2.46 8.00
C GLN A 208 8.19 -1.69 9.12
N TYR A 209 7.79 -0.46 8.82
CA TYR A 209 7.16 0.42 9.80
C TYR A 209 5.67 0.54 9.51
N ASP A 210 4.86 0.21 10.50
CA ASP A 210 3.41 0.31 10.41
C ASP A 210 2.93 1.73 10.12
N SER A 211 3.63 2.73 10.65
CA SER A 211 3.36 4.15 10.41
C SER A 211 3.68 4.60 8.96
N LEU A 212 4.46 3.80 8.24
CA LEU A 212 4.84 4.03 6.84
C LEU A 212 4.15 3.03 5.89
N ALA A 213 3.16 2.30 6.39
CA ALA A 213 2.44 1.36 5.57
C ALA A 213 1.24 2.04 4.91
N GLU A 214 1.14 1.89 3.60
CA GLU A 214 -0.06 2.19 2.87
C GLU A 214 -1.09 1.09 3.14
N THR A 215 -2.31 1.49 3.50
CA THR A 215 -3.41 0.57 3.73
C THR A 215 -4.51 0.85 2.71
N HIS A 216 -4.89 -0.19 1.96
CA HIS A 216 -6.02 -0.16 1.04
C HIS A 216 -7.16 -0.98 1.62
N ASP A 217 -8.22 -0.31 2.05
CA ASP A 217 -9.45 -0.99 2.42
C ASP A 217 -10.20 -1.40 1.15
N VAL A 218 -10.51 -2.69 1.02
CA VAL A 218 -11.19 -3.28 -0.12
C VAL A 218 -12.58 -3.71 0.31
N TYR A 219 -13.59 -3.18 -0.38
CA TYR A 219 -15.00 -3.50 -0.17
C TYR A 219 -15.52 -4.25 -1.38
N VAL A 220 -16.04 -5.45 -1.14
CA VAL A 220 -16.44 -6.38 -2.17
C VAL A 220 -17.95 -6.50 -2.22
N GLU A 221 -18.48 -6.41 -3.43
CA GLU A 221 -19.87 -6.73 -3.76
C GLU A 221 -19.87 -7.93 -4.71
N ALA A 222 -20.42 -9.06 -4.26
CA ALA A 222 -20.58 -10.26 -5.03
C ALA A 222 -21.96 -10.28 -5.71
N LYS A 223 -21.99 -10.55 -7.02
CA LYS A 223 -23.23 -10.66 -7.79
C LYS A 223 -23.25 -11.97 -8.56
N THR A 224 -24.37 -12.69 -8.50
CA THR A 224 -24.58 -13.89 -9.33
C THR A 224 -24.88 -13.54 -10.79
N GLU A 225 -25.41 -12.34 -11.02
CA GLU A 225 -25.71 -11.75 -12.33
C GLU A 225 -25.78 -10.22 -12.17
N VAL A 226 -25.29 -9.47 -13.16
CA VAL A 226 -25.47 -8.00 -13.22
C VAL A 226 -26.32 -7.66 -14.44
N ARG A 227 -27.60 -7.38 -14.23
CA ARG A 227 -28.54 -7.07 -15.34
C ARG A 227 -28.42 -5.65 -15.86
N SER A 228 -27.97 -4.72 -15.02
CA SER A 228 -27.86 -3.30 -15.36
C SER A 228 -26.68 -2.64 -14.65
N ALA A 229 -25.79 -2.04 -15.43
CA ALA A 229 -24.71 -1.21 -14.89
C ALA A 229 -25.25 -0.06 -14.02
N GLY A 230 -26.37 0.55 -14.42
CA GLY A 230 -26.94 1.71 -13.72
C GLY A 230 -27.54 1.37 -12.35
N GLU A 231 -27.99 0.14 -12.13
CA GLU A 231 -28.44 -0.32 -10.81
C GLU A 231 -27.25 -0.55 -9.88
N LEU A 232 -26.24 -1.30 -10.37
CA LEU A 232 -25.02 -1.57 -9.63
C LEU A 232 -24.27 -0.26 -9.28
N LEU A 233 -24.11 0.66 -10.22
CA LEU A 233 -23.48 1.95 -9.98
C LEU A 233 -24.22 2.77 -8.91
N ARG A 234 -25.56 2.74 -8.91
CA ARG A 234 -26.35 3.41 -7.87
C ARG A 234 -26.08 2.80 -6.49
N GLN A 235 -26.01 1.47 -6.39
CA GLN A 235 -25.65 0.78 -5.15
C GLN A 235 -24.24 1.17 -4.68
N MET A 236 -23.25 1.05 -5.57
CA MET A 236 -21.85 1.31 -5.23
C MET A 236 -21.62 2.77 -4.86
N ASN A 237 -22.25 3.72 -5.56
CA ASN A 237 -22.13 5.14 -5.24
C ASN A 237 -22.82 5.49 -3.92
N LEU A 238 -23.94 4.84 -3.58
CA LEU A 238 -24.56 4.96 -2.26
C LEU A 238 -23.58 4.50 -1.18
N TYR A 239 -22.94 3.35 -1.36
CA TYR A 239 -21.99 2.83 -0.37
C TYR A 239 -20.74 3.70 -0.25
N ARG A 240 -20.19 4.17 -1.37
CA ARG A 240 -19.04 5.09 -1.40
C ARG A 240 -19.32 6.39 -0.66
N ALA A 241 -20.52 6.95 -0.80
CA ALA A 241 -20.91 8.19 -0.11
C ALA A 241 -20.92 8.05 1.42
N HIS A 242 -20.94 6.82 1.93
CA HIS A 242 -21.04 6.51 3.36
C HIS A 242 -19.85 5.70 3.90
N THR A 243 -18.80 5.53 3.10
CA THR A 243 -17.57 4.86 3.50
C THR A 243 -16.42 5.88 3.50
N PRO A 244 -15.55 5.94 4.53
CA PRO A 244 -14.46 6.92 4.60
C PRO A 244 -13.59 6.90 3.34
N SER A 245 -13.22 8.05 2.77
CA SER A 245 -12.78 8.10 1.36
C SER A 245 -11.30 7.79 1.07
N ARG A 246 -10.41 7.72 2.06
CA ARG A 246 -8.96 7.73 1.79
C ARG A 246 -8.42 6.32 1.52
N GLY A 247 -8.10 6.05 0.25
CA GLY A 247 -7.38 4.84 -0.16
C GLY A 247 -8.26 3.60 -0.43
N ASN A 248 -9.59 3.74 -0.29
CA ASN A 248 -10.52 2.63 -0.45
C ASN A 248 -10.63 2.17 -1.90
N LYS A 249 -10.81 0.86 -2.07
CA LYS A 249 -11.06 0.20 -3.34
C LYS A 249 -12.40 -0.51 -3.25
N PHE A 250 -13.20 -0.38 -4.30
CA PHE A 250 -14.49 -1.03 -4.42
C PHE A 250 -14.38 -2.09 -5.50
N LEU A 251 -14.70 -3.34 -5.19
CA LEU A 251 -14.53 -4.48 -6.07
C LEU A 251 -15.87 -5.17 -6.29
N VAL A 252 -16.28 -5.30 -7.54
CA VAL A 252 -17.44 -6.11 -7.92
C VAL A 252 -16.96 -7.45 -8.44
N VAL A 253 -17.51 -8.53 -7.92
CA VAL A 253 -17.16 -9.90 -8.32
C VAL A 253 -18.39 -10.61 -8.86
N ALA A 254 -18.32 -11.09 -10.11
CA ALA A 254 -19.45 -11.77 -10.75
C ALA A 254 -19.00 -12.73 -11.87
N PRO A 255 -19.80 -13.75 -12.25
CA PRO A 255 -19.50 -14.62 -13.38
C PRO A 255 -19.43 -13.80 -14.68
N ARG A 256 -18.38 -14.00 -15.48
CA ARG A 256 -18.15 -13.16 -16.68
C ARG A 256 -19.27 -13.30 -17.71
N ASP A 257 -19.85 -14.48 -17.85
CA ASP A 257 -20.96 -14.77 -18.77
C ASP A 257 -22.31 -14.18 -18.31
N LYS A 258 -22.38 -13.64 -17.09
CA LYS A 258 -23.58 -13.03 -16.48
C LYS A 258 -23.46 -11.53 -16.29
N VAL A 259 -22.54 -10.91 -17.04
CA VAL A 259 -22.19 -9.49 -16.94
C VAL A 259 -22.11 -8.89 -18.35
N PRO A 260 -22.67 -7.69 -18.61
CA PRO A 260 -22.49 -6.98 -19.87
C PRO A 260 -21.02 -6.73 -20.17
N THR A 261 -20.61 -6.89 -21.43
CA THR A 261 -19.21 -6.79 -21.86
C THR A 261 -18.57 -5.46 -21.48
N GLU A 262 -19.35 -4.38 -21.59
CA GLU A 262 -18.98 -3.00 -21.31
C GLU A 262 -18.97 -2.64 -19.81
N LEU A 263 -19.50 -3.50 -18.92
CA LEU A 263 -19.63 -3.16 -17.50
C LEU A 263 -18.28 -2.87 -16.86
N GLU A 264 -17.26 -3.68 -17.17
CA GLU A 264 -15.92 -3.53 -16.59
C GLU A 264 -15.31 -2.17 -16.92
N GLU A 265 -15.45 -1.70 -18.16
CA GLU A 265 -14.98 -0.38 -18.58
C GLU A 265 -15.72 0.72 -17.82
N ILE A 266 -17.05 0.66 -17.80
CA ILE A 266 -17.91 1.61 -17.08
C ILE A 266 -17.56 1.68 -15.58
N LEU A 267 -17.36 0.54 -14.93
CA LEU A 267 -16.99 0.49 -13.52
C LEU A 267 -15.60 1.10 -13.29
N ASN A 268 -14.62 0.74 -14.13
CA ASN A 268 -13.24 1.23 -14.02
C ASN A 268 -13.15 2.76 -14.18
N GLU A 269 -13.92 3.35 -15.10
CA GLU A 269 -14.04 4.82 -15.26
C GLU A 269 -14.54 5.51 -13.99
N GLN A 270 -15.34 4.82 -13.17
CA GLN A 270 -15.85 5.33 -11.90
C GLN A 270 -14.93 5.00 -10.71
N GLY A 271 -13.80 4.34 -10.94
CA GLY A 271 -12.90 3.85 -9.88
C GLY A 271 -13.47 2.67 -9.09
N ILE A 272 -14.36 1.88 -9.71
CA ILE A 272 -14.87 0.61 -9.18
C ILE A 272 -14.24 -0.51 -10.00
N TYR A 273 -13.58 -1.43 -9.33
CA TYR A 273 -12.86 -2.53 -9.98
C TYR A 273 -13.82 -3.70 -10.23
N PHE A 274 -13.56 -4.46 -11.29
CA PHE A 274 -14.28 -5.68 -11.60
C PHE A 274 -13.34 -6.89 -11.56
N LEU A 275 -13.84 -8.01 -11.03
CA LEU A 275 -13.15 -9.30 -11.08
C LEU A 275 -14.14 -10.38 -11.52
N ALA A 276 -13.83 -11.01 -12.65
CA ALA A 276 -14.58 -12.16 -13.12
C ALA A 276 -14.43 -13.33 -12.14
N TYR A 277 -15.54 -13.82 -11.61
CA TYR A 277 -15.59 -15.07 -10.88
C TYR A 277 -15.37 -16.24 -11.86
N GLN A 278 -14.46 -17.13 -11.48
CA GLN A 278 -14.20 -18.39 -12.17
C GLN A 278 -14.63 -19.53 -11.26
N SER A 279 -15.74 -20.18 -11.59
CA SER A 279 -16.11 -21.46 -10.98
C SER A 279 -15.09 -22.50 -11.43
N ASN A 280 -14.34 -23.07 -10.49
CA ASN A 280 -13.57 -24.27 -10.74
C ASN A 280 -14.49 -25.46 -11.01
#